data_AF-A0A429CYB1-F1
#
_entry.id   AF-A0A429CYB1-F1
#
_cell.length_a   1.000
_cell.length_b   1.000
_cell.length_c   1.000
_cell.angle_alpha   90.00
_cell.angle_beta   90.00
_cell.angle_gamma   90.00
#
_symmetry.space_group_name_H-M   'P 1'
#
loop_
_entity.id
_entity.type
_entity.pdbx_description
1 polymer ?
#
loop_
_entity_poly.entity_id
_entity_poly.type
_entity_poly.pdbx_seq_one_letter_code
_entity_poly.pdbx_strand_id
1 'polypeptide(L)'
;VRGRDAGRPIRGMGFDYVHSAVDDHTRLAYSEIHSDEKVATCADFLTRAAAFFHASGIPRIERVLTDNAWAYRKGLAWKQVLNQLG
;
A
#
# COMPACT_ATOMS: atom_id res chain seq x y z
N VAL A 1 5.64 -20.97 23.24
CA VAL A 1 5.07 -20.15 22.15
C VAL A 1 4.62 -21.10 21.05
N ARG A 2 3.30 -21.31 20.87
CA ARG A 2 2.76 -22.17 19.80
C ARG A 2 2.84 -21.38 18.48
N GLY A 3 3.60 -21.87 17.51
CA GLY A 3 3.65 -21.31 16.16
C GLY A 3 2.30 -21.45 15.44
N ARG A 4 2.08 -20.66 14.39
CA ARG A 4 0.86 -20.70 13.57
C ARG A 4 0.64 -22.12 13.05
N ASP A 5 -0.49 -22.73 13.41
CA ASP A 5 -1.07 -23.81 12.63
C ASP A 5 -1.43 -23.24 11.26
N ALA A 6 -0.67 -23.65 10.23
CA ALA A 6 -1.00 -23.33 8.85
C ALA A 6 -2.28 -24.11 8.49
N GLY A 7 -3.43 -23.46 8.72
CA GLY A 7 -4.73 -23.96 8.32
C GLY A 7 -4.70 -24.39 6.85
N ARG A 8 -5.30 -25.54 6.56
CA ARG A 8 -5.37 -26.11 5.21
C ARG A 8 -6.05 -25.09 4.28
N PRO A 9 -5.42 -24.65 3.18
CA PRO A 9 -6.02 -23.67 2.29
C PRO A 9 -7.33 -24.22 1.73
N ILE A 10 -8.45 -23.53 2.03
CA ILE A 10 -9.77 -23.86 1.52
C ILE A 10 -9.78 -23.45 0.05
N ARG A 11 -9.74 -24.44 -0.85
CA ARG A 11 -9.79 -24.23 -2.30
C ARG A 11 -11.10 -23.53 -2.66
N GLY A 12 -11.02 -22.31 -3.17
CA GLY A 12 -12.18 -21.53 -3.66
C GLY A 12 -12.48 -20.25 -2.86
N MET A 13 -11.79 -19.96 -1.76
CA MET A 13 -11.81 -18.61 -1.19
C MET A 13 -10.81 -17.73 -1.95
N GLY A 14 -11.31 -16.67 -2.58
CA GLY A 14 -10.46 -15.64 -3.16
C GLY A 14 -9.61 -14.95 -2.10
N PHE A 15 -8.61 -14.19 -2.54
CA PHE A 15 -7.82 -13.34 -1.66
C PHE A 15 -8.36 -11.91 -1.75
N ASP A 16 -8.51 -11.26 -0.58
CA ASP A 16 -8.64 -9.82 -0.49
C ASP A 16 -7.24 -9.19 -0.46
N TYR A 17 -7.03 -8.13 -1.23
CA TYR A 17 -5.75 -7.44 -1.31
C TYR A 17 -5.79 -6.21 -0.40
N VAL A 18 -5.14 -6.30 0.75
CA VAL A 18 -5.05 -5.17 1.69
C VAL A 18 -3.82 -4.35 1.37
N HIS A 19 -4.03 -3.12 0.91
CA HIS A 19 -2.97 -2.14 0.71
C HIS A 19 -2.85 -1.30 1.96
N SER A 20 -1.64 -1.17 2.52
CA SER A 20 -1.40 -0.45 3.77
C SER A 20 -0.19 0.47 3.64
N ALA A 21 -0.33 1.68 4.18
CA ALA A 21 0.71 2.68 4.28
C ALA A 21 0.81 3.15 5.72
N VAL A 22 2.03 3.34 6.22
CA VAL A 22 2.28 3.77 7.59
C VAL A 22 3.32 4.89 7.55
N ASP A 23 3.03 5.98 8.24
CA ASP A 23 4.00 7.04 8.48
C ASP A 23 5.04 6.60 9.51
N ASP A 24 6.32 6.82 9.24
CA ASP A 24 7.41 6.31 10.08
C ASP A 24 7.54 7.04 11.42
N HIS A 25 7.17 8.33 11.45
CA HIS A 25 7.34 9.22 12.58
C HIS A 25 6.16 9.12 13.56
N THR A 26 4.93 9.31 13.06
CA THR A 26 3.71 9.33 13.86
C THR A 26 3.13 7.94 14.10
N ARG A 27 3.55 6.94 13.32
CA ARG A 27 2.96 5.59 13.26
C ARG A 27 1.49 5.58 12.84
N LEU A 28 0.99 6.67 12.25
CA LEU A 28 -0.34 6.71 11.68
C LEU A 28 -0.41 5.76 10.47
N ALA A 29 -1.42 4.90 10.45
CA ALA A 29 -1.63 3.90 9.41
C ALA A 29 -2.90 4.18 8.60
N TYR A 30 -2.82 3.91 7.31
CA TYR A 30 -3.92 3.97 6.36
C TYR A 30 -3.98 2.66 5.57
N SER A 31 -5.17 2.05 5.49
CA SER A 31 -5.37 0.77 4.82
C SER A 31 -6.65 0.75 4.00
N GLU A 32 -6.59 0.12 2.83
CA GLU A 32 -7.74 -0.13 1.95
C GLU A 32 -7.76 -1.58 1.49
N ILE A 33 -8.96 -2.12 1.26
CA ILE A 33 -9.15 -3.46 0.70
C ILE A 33 -9.52 -3.32 -0.77
N HIS A 34 -8.80 -4.02 -1.64
CA HIS A 34 -8.98 -4.03 -3.09
C HIS A 34 -9.12 -5.47 -3.61
N SER A 35 -9.65 -5.60 -4.82
CA SER A 35 -9.80 -6.89 -5.50
C SER A 35 -8.52 -7.37 -6.21
N ASP A 36 -7.49 -6.52 -6.31
CA ASP A 36 -6.20 -6.87 -6.93
C ASP A 36 -5.02 -6.02 -6.40
N GLU A 37 -3.80 -6.40 -6.83
CA GLU A 37 -2.53 -5.74 -6.54
C GLU A 37 -1.87 -5.12 -7.79
N LYS A 38 -2.68 -4.74 -8.79
CA LYS A 38 -2.16 -4.21 -10.04
C LYS A 38 -1.56 -2.82 -9.84
N VAL A 39 -0.66 -2.45 -10.77
CA VAL A 39 0.02 -1.15 -10.79
C VAL A 39 -0.94 0.03 -10.63
N ALA A 40 -2.08 0.00 -11.34
CA ALA A 40 -3.07 1.08 -11.27
C ALA A 40 -3.67 1.18 -9.86
N THR A 41 -4.11 0.06 -9.30
CA THR A 41 -4.66 -0.03 -7.94
C THR A 41 -3.67 0.47 -6.88
N CYS A 42 -2.41 0.04 -6.97
CA CYS A 42 -1.34 0.54 -6.09
C CYS A 42 -1.13 2.06 -6.22
N ALA A 43 -1.10 2.58 -7.45
CA ALA A 43 -0.90 4.02 -7.70
C ALA A 43 -2.06 4.85 -7.14
N ASP A 44 -3.30 4.42 -7.39
CA ASP A 44 -4.49 5.08 -6.89
C ASP A 44 -4.57 5.01 -5.36
N PHE A 45 -4.17 3.88 -4.76
CA PHE A 45 -4.02 3.74 -3.31
C PHE A 45 -3.04 4.76 -2.75
N LEU A 46 -1.85 4.92 -3.36
CA LEU A 46 -0.85 5.87 -2.91
C LEU A 46 -1.34 7.32 -2.97
N THR A 47 -2.08 7.70 -4.02
CA THR A 47 -2.70 9.03 -4.12
C THR A 47 -3.68 9.28 -2.98
N ARG A 48 -4.54 8.31 -2.66
CA ARG A 48 -5.50 8.43 -1.55
C ARG A 48 -4.81 8.44 -0.19
N ALA A 49 -3.79 7.60 0.00
CA ALA A 49 -2.98 7.58 1.21
C ALA A 49 -2.32 8.94 1.45
N ALA A 50 -1.74 9.56 0.42
CA ALA A 50 -1.14 10.87 0.51
C ALA A 50 -2.16 11.95 0.91
N ALA A 51 -3.35 11.93 0.32
CA ALA A 51 -4.44 12.85 0.70
C ALA A 51 -4.86 12.67 2.18
N PHE A 52 -4.95 11.41 2.64
CA PHE A 52 -5.24 11.09 4.03
C PHE A 52 -4.16 11.61 5.00
N PHE A 53 -2.89 11.37 4.69
CA PHE A 53 -1.78 11.86 5.53
C PHE A 53 -1.73 13.39 5.56
N HIS A 54 -1.95 14.05 4.42
CA HIS A 54 -2.05 15.51 4.36
C HIS A 54 -3.18 16.03 5.25
N ALA A 55 -4.37 15.44 5.17
CA ALA A 55 -5.50 15.80 6.03
C ALA A 55 -5.25 15.50 7.53
N SER A 56 -4.34 14.58 7.83
CA SER A 56 -3.95 14.19 9.19
C SER A 56 -2.79 15.01 9.76
N GLY A 57 -2.37 16.08 9.08
CA GLY A 57 -1.30 16.97 9.54
C GLY A 57 0.11 16.54 9.14
N ILE A 58 0.25 15.63 8.17
CA ILE A 58 1.53 15.22 7.57
C ILE A 58 1.55 15.79 6.14
N PRO A 59 1.95 17.06 5.96
CA PRO A 59 1.72 17.79 4.72
C PRO A 59 2.66 17.37 3.58
N ARG A 60 3.73 16.63 3.88
CA ARG A 60 4.73 16.22 2.90
C ARG A 60 5.16 14.78 3.15
N ILE A 61 5.21 14.00 2.07
CA ILE A 61 5.87 12.69 2.04
C ILE A 61 7.26 12.91 1.46
N GLU A 62 8.31 12.58 2.20
CA GLU A 62 9.68 12.75 1.71
C GLU A 62 10.16 11.56 0.89
N ARG A 63 9.78 10.35 1.31
CA ARG A 63 10.17 9.09 0.68
C ARG A 63 9.09 8.05 0.90
N VAL A 64 8.97 7.13 -0.04
CA VAL A 64 8.10 5.95 0.06
C VAL A 64 8.97 4.70 0.07
N LEU A 65 8.84 3.89 1.11
CA LEU A 65 9.48 2.59 1.22
C LEU A 65 8.46 1.49 0.90
N THR A 66 8.75 0.68 -0.11
CA THR A 66 7.96 -0.50 -0.48
C THR A 66 8.84 -1.74 -0.50
N ASP A 67 8.21 -2.91 -0.66
CA ASP A 67 8.95 -4.09 -1.07
C ASP A 67 9.45 -3.98 -2.53
N ASN A 68 10.05 -5.06 -3.02
CA ASN A 68 10.63 -5.14 -4.36
C ASN A 68 9.66 -5.64 -5.45
N ALA A 69 8.34 -5.66 -5.19
CA ALA A 69 7.35 -6.15 -6.14
C ALA A 69 7.40 -5.39 -7.47
N TRP A 70 7.03 -6.08 -8.55
CA TRP A 70 7.12 -5.53 -9.90
C TRP A 70 6.28 -4.26 -10.06
N ALA A 71 5.11 -4.22 -9.42
CA ALA A 71 4.19 -3.09 -9.48
C ALA A 71 4.86 -1.77 -9.03
N TYR A 72 5.57 -1.81 -7.90
CA TYR A 72 6.27 -0.65 -7.34
C TYR A 72 7.56 -0.29 -8.09
N ARG A 73 8.31 -1.30 -8.57
CA ARG A 73 9.61 -1.04 -9.22
C ARG A 73 9.51 -0.64 -10.69
N LYS A 74 8.53 -1.16 -11.42
CA LYS A 74 8.44 -1.04 -12.89
C LYS A 74 7.14 -0.42 -13.37
N GLY A 75 6.11 -0.32 -12.53
CA GLY A 75 4.84 0.30 -12.88
C GLY A 75 4.98 1.78 -13.24
N LEU A 76 4.51 2.16 -14.42
CA LEU A 76 4.57 3.56 -14.88
C LEU A 76 3.64 4.46 -14.07
N ALA A 77 2.40 4.04 -13.82
CA ALA A 77 1.44 4.83 -13.03
C ALA A 77 1.94 5.05 -11.59
N TRP A 78 2.54 4.03 -10.98
CA TRP A 78 3.17 4.16 -9.65
C TRP A 78 4.27 5.22 -9.64
N LYS A 79 5.18 5.19 -10.61
CA LYS A 79 6.26 6.19 -10.73
C LYS A 79 5.73 7.59 -10.98
N GLN A 80 4.65 7.73 -11.75
CA GLN A 80 4.01 9.02 -11.98
C GLN A 80 3.46 9.60 -10.68
N VAL A 81 2.77 8.81 -9.87
CA VAL A 81 2.27 9.25 -8.56
C VAL A 81 3.42 9.59 -7.63
N LEU A 82 4.48 8.79 -7.54
CA LEU A 82 5.67 9.12 -6.75
C LEU A 82 6.25 10.49 -7.14
N ASN A 83 6.43 10.75 -8.44
CA ASN A 83 6.95 12.03 -8.92
C ASN A 83 6.03 13.23 -8.62
N GLN A 84 4.71 13.01 -8.49
CA GLN A 84 3.75 14.06 -8.14
C GLN A 84 3.78 14.38 -6.64
N LEU A 85 4.15 13.41 -5.79
CA LEU A 85 4.23 13.59 -4.34
C LEU A 85 5.52 14.30 -3.90
N GLY A 86 6.57 14.27 -4.73
CA GLY A 86 7.84 14.99 -4.54
C GLY A 86 8.96 14.12 -3.97
#